data_AF-A0A6G4QQS6-F1
#
_entry.id   AF-A0A6G4QQS6-F1
#
_cell.length_a   1.000
_cell.length_b   1.000
_cell.length_c   1.000
_cell.angle_alpha   90.00
_cell.angle_beta   90.00
_cell.angle_gamma   90.00
#
_symmetry.space_group_name_H-M   'P 1'
#
loop_
_entity.id
_entity.type
_entity.pdbx_description
1 polymer ?
#
loop_
_entity_poly.entity_id
_entity_poly.type
_entity_poly.pdbx_seq_one_letter_code
_entity_poly.pdbx_strand_id
1 'polypeptide(L)' 'MAHAVIDRDTFQALRRALPAATKACLQETFGISETTWVKLRDGRPVKQATLERLLERYRRMCGEMGRRAA' A
#
# COMPACT_ATOMS: atom_id res chain seq x y z
N MET A 1 -13.50 1.73 16.11
CA MET A 1 -12.41 1.80 15.11
C MET A 1 -12.69 0.76 14.04
N ALA A 2 -13.04 1.19 12.83
CA ALA A 2 -13.36 0.27 11.73
C ALA A 2 -12.09 -0.38 11.16
N HIS A 3 -12.22 -1.62 10.69
CA HIS A 3 -11.16 -2.39 10.08
C HIS A 3 -11.55 -2.80 8.66
N ALA A 4 -10.56 -2.89 7.79
CA ALA A 4 -10.75 -3.26 6.39
C ALA A 4 -9.70 -4.29 5.97
N VAL A 5 -10.08 -5.10 4.97
CA VAL A 5 -9.24 -6.09 4.30
C VAL A 5 -9.21 -5.72 2.82
N ILE A 6 -8.08 -5.97 2.16
CA ILE A 6 -7.96 -5.82 0.71
C ILE A 6 -7.92 -7.20 0.05
N ASP A 7 -8.42 -7.27 -1.17
CA ASP A 7 -8.27 -8.46 -2.00
C ASP A 7 -6.81 -8.65 -2.47
N ARG A 8 -6.47 -9.89 -2.84
CA ARG A 8 -5.16 -10.29 -3.33
C ARG A 8 -4.72 -9.52 -4.58
N ASP A 9 -5.64 -9.15 -5.48
CA ASP A 9 -5.33 -8.36 -6.67
C ASP A 9 -4.83 -6.96 -6.28
N THR A 10 -5.56 -6.30 -5.38
CA THR A 10 -5.17 -4.98 -4.84
C THR A 10 -3.81 -5.05 -4.15
N PHE A 11 -3.56 -6.10 -3.36
CA PHE A 11 -2.24 -6.30 -2.74
C PHE A 11 -1.13 -6.47 -3.79
N GLN A 12 -1.39 -7.21 -4.87
CA GLN A 12 -0.41 -7.38 -5.95
C GLN A 12 -0.10 -6.06 -6.67
N ALA A 13 -1.12 -5.23 -6.91
CA ALA A 13 -0.94 -3.90 -7.49
C ALA A 13 -0.05 -3.00 -6.61
N LEU A 14 -0.29 -3.00 -5.30
CA LEU A 14 0.57 -2.29 -4.32
C LEU A 14 2.00 -2.82 -4.33
N ARG A 15 2.17 -4.16 -4.37
CA ARG A 15 3.50 -4.79 -4.40
C ARG A 15 4.29 -4.41 -5.66
N ARG A 16 3.62 -4.33 -6.81
CA ARG A 16 4.25 -3.94 -8.09
C ARG A 16 4.72 -2.49 -8.11
N ALA A 17 4.14 -1.61 -7.29
CA ALA A 17 4.59 -0.23 -7.17
C ALA A 17 5.83 -0.07 -6.27
N LEU A 18 6.21 -1.10 -5.51
CA LEU A 18 7.43 -1.09 -4.71
C LEU A 18 8.59 -1.71 -5.48
N PRO A 19 9.76 -1.06 -5.54
CA PRO A 19 10.97 -1.69 -6.08
C PRO A 19 11.44 -2.86 -5.21
N ALA A 20 11.28 -2.74 -3.89
CA ALA A 20 11.53 -3.80 -2.92
C ALA A 20 10.59 -3.65 -1.72
N ALA A 21 10.13 -4.76 -1.14
CA ALA A 21 9.25 -4.75 0.03
C ALA A 21 10.04 -4.66 1.35
N THR A 22 11.03 -3.77 1.43
CA THR A 22 11.82 -3.54 2.64
C THR A 22 11.08 -2.60 3.60
N LYS A 23 11.39 -2.66 4.89
CA LYS A 23 10.84 -1.74 5.90
C LYS A 23 10.97 -0.26 5.52
N ALA A 24 12.12 0.14 4.97
CA ALA A 24 12.35 1.51 4.53
C ALA A 24 11.43 1.88 3.36
N CYS A 25 11.39 1.08 2.30
CA CYS A 25 10.52 1.33 1.14
C CYS A 25 9.04 1.38 1.53
N LEU A 26 8.59 0.52 2.44
CA LEU A 26 7.19 0.51 2.91
C LEU A 26 6.82 1.80 3.66
N GLN A 27 7.73 2.31 4.50
CA GLN A 27 7.52 3.56 5.22
C GLN A 27 7.59 4.76 4.30
N GLU A 28 8.58 4.84 3.41
CA GLU A 28 8.74 5.97 2.51
C GLU A 28 7.62 6.05 1.47
N THR A 29 7.26 4.90 0.88
CA THR A 29 6.26 4.84 -0.20
C THR A 29 4.83 4.93 0.35
N PHE A 30 4.50 4.11 1.35
CA PHE A 30 3.12 3.93 1.81
C PHE A 30 2.87 4.46 3.23
N GLY A 31 3.90 4.84 3.97
CA GLY A 31 3.76 5.30 5.36
C GLY A 31 3.27 4.21 6.31
N ILE A 32 3.58 2.94 6.01
CA ILE A 32 3.17 1.79 6.81
C ILE A 32 4.36 0.96 7.29
N SER A 33 4.18 0.30 8.42
CA SER A 33 5.14 -0.67 8.95
C SER A 33 5.06 -2.01 8.19
N GLU A 34 6.15 -2.76 8.24
CA GLU A 34 6.22 -4.13 7.73
C GLU A 34 5.14 -5.04 8.32
N THR A 35 4.80 -4.87 9.59
CA THR A 35 3.71 -5.61 10.25
C THR A 35 2.34 -5.35 9.60
N THR A 36 2.04 -4.12 9.21
CA THR A 36 0.84 -3.77 8.46
C THR A 36 0.88 -4.39 7.06
N TRP A 37 2.04 -4.36 6.41
CA TRP A 37 2.23 -4.98 5.09
C TRP A 37 1.99 -6.49 5.10
N VAL A 38 2.53 -7.20 6.11
CA VAL A 38 2.29 -8.64 6.29
C VAL A 38 0.80 -8.91 6.53
N LYS A 39 0.10 -8.08 7.32
CA LYS A 39 -1.36 -8.23 7.49
C LYS A 39 -2.11 -8.09 6.18
N LEU A 40 -1.77 -7.09 5.35
CA LEU A 40 -2.38 -6.91 4.03
C LEU A 40 -2.12 -8.12 3.11
N ARG A 41 -0.89 -8.66 3.12
CA ARG A 41 -0.50 -9.86 2.36
C ARG A 41 -1.31 -11.10 2.78
N ASP A 42 -1.48 -11.29 4.08
CA ASP A 42 -2.19 -12.43 4.68
C ASP A 42 -3.73 -12.26 4.68
N GLY A 43 -4.27 -11.18 4.10
CA GLY A 43 -5.71 -10.91 4.10
C GLY A 43 -6.27 -10.60 5.50
N ARG A 44 -5.42 -10.14 6.43
CA ARG A 44 -5.82 -9.80 7.79
C ARG A 44 -6.32 -8.36 7.88
N PRO A 45 -7.29 -8.09 8.77
CA PRO A 45 -7.83 -6.75 8.95
C PRO A 45 -6.77 -5.76 9.46
N VAL A 46 -6.75 -4.59 8.83
CA VAL A 46 -6.00 -3.40 9.28
C VAL A 46 -6.96 -2.25 9.59
N LYS A 47 -6.50 -1.23 10.30
CA LYS A 47 -7.33 -0.04 10.57
C LYS A 47 -7.74 0.62 9.26
N GLN A 48 -9.02 0.94 9.12
CA GLN A 48 -9.56 1.57 7.90
C GLN A 48 -8.79 2.85 7.55
N ALA A 49 -8.58 3.73 8.52
CA ALA A 49 -7.81 4.97 8.32
C ALA A 49 -6.37 4.74 7.81
N THR A 50 -5.73 3.63 8.20
CA THR A 50 -4.39 3.28 7.68
C THR A 50 -4.48 2.85 6.23
N LEU A 51 -5.49 2.05 5.88
CA LEU A 51 -5.71 1.59 4.51
C LEU A 51 -6.07 2.76 3.58
N GLU A 52 -6.95 3.66 4.01
CA GLU A 52 -7.35 4.83 3.23
C GLU A 52 -6.14 5.73 2.89
N ARG A 53 -5.30 6.04 3.88
CA ARG A 53 -4.07 6.82 3.68
C ARG A 53 -3.09 6.13 2.72
N LEU A 54 -2.96 4.81 2.83
CA LEU A 54 -2.11 4.03 1.92
C LEU A 54 -2.64 4.09 0.49
N LEU A 55 -3.94 3.87 0.29
CA LEU A 55 -4.56 3.90 -1.04
C LEU A 55 -4.53 5.29 -1.66
N GLU A 56 -4.68 6.35 -0.85
CA GLU A 56 -4.52 7.73 -1.30
C GLU A 56 -3.09 7.99 -1.82
N ARG A 57 -2.07 7.56 -1.07
CA ARG A 57 -0.66 7.67 -1.50
C ARG A 57 -0.41 6.88 -2.78
N TYR A 58 -0.91 5.66 -2.86
CA TYR A 58 -0.80 4.83 -4.06
C TYR A 58 -1.44 5.49 -5.29
N ARG A 59 -2.64 6.08 -5.14
CA ARG A 59 -3.31 6.80 -6.22
C ARG A 59 -2.51 8.02 -6.68
N ARG A 60 -1.93 8.79 -5.76
CA ARG A 60 -1.04 9.92 -6.10
C ARG A 60 0.16 9.45 -6.90
N MET A 61 0.85 8.41 -6.43
CA MET A 61 2.00 7.83 -7.13
C MET A 61 1.64 7.31 -8.52
N CYS A 62 0.53 6.57 -8.66
CA CYS A 62 0.08 6.05 -9.96
C CYS A 62 -0.27 7.19 -10.93
N GLY A 63 -0.92 8.24 -10.45
CA GLY A 63 -1.20 9.46 -11.23
C GLY A 63 0.05 10.28 -11.59
N GLU A 64 1.12 10.18 -10.80
CA GLU A 64 2.42 10.78 -11.09
C GLU A 64 3.27 9.92 -12.04
N MET A 65 3.25 8.59 -11.90
CA MET A 65 3.88 7.65 -12.84
C MET A 65 3.31 7.79 -14.25
N GLY A 66 2.01 8.08 -14.39
CA GLY A 66 1.40 8.42 -15.68
C GLY A 66 1.91 9.74 -16.29
N ARG A 67 2.41 10.68 -15.48
CA ARG A 67 3.01 11.94 -15.96
C ARG A 67 4.51 11.86 -16.21
N ARG A 68 5.22 10.94 -15.55
CA ARG A 68 6.68 10.77 -15.69
C ARG A 68 7.08 9.90 -16.88
N ALA A 69 6.11 9.21 -17.49
CA ALA A 69 6.28 8.39 -18.69
C ALA A 69 5.80 9.09 -19.99
N ALA A 70 5.52 10.40 -19.94
CA ALA A 70 5.06 11.21 -21.07
C ALA A 70 6.15 12.21 -21.51
#